data_AF-A0A5J4XKG8-F1
#
_entry.id   AF-A0A5J4XKG8-F1
#
_cell.length_a   1.000
_cell.length_b   1.000
_cell.length_c   1.000
_cell.angle_alpha   90.00
_cell.angle_beta   90.00
_cell.angle_gamma   90.00
#
_symmetry.space_group_name_H-M   'P 1'
#
loop_
_entity.id
_entity.type
_entity.pdbx_description
1 polymer ?
#
loop_
_entity_poly.entity_id
_entity_poly.type
_entity_poly.pdbx_seq_one_letter_code
_entity_poly.pdbx_strand_id
1 'polypeptide(L)'
;MAKTYQDRVKFTPYANWLIPGHLMVGRYPYVEPSRCPSRDKGEAQVRKIVEAGITTFVCLQEELPSQDKMKIGGHNGFMPYMSVAKGIAASLTGPSETAEMDGLRNPHIDKFLPPKRKEDTSGRRQLSFVFDPIVDLNLPDKDQMLALVEQLKGFITDGQVVYMHCWGGRGRAGTIASCFLASCYHLTADETADRIQLAFDTRNDGGRRSPETPDQREFVKNFITELIKMKNES
;
A
#
# COMPACT_ATOMS: atom_id res chain seq x y z
N MET A 1 12.23 -8.04 -26.40
CA MET A 1 13.27 -8.04 -25.34
C MET A 1 12.60 -8.35 -24.02
N ALA A 2 13.19 -9.21 -23.18
CA ALA A 2 12.69 -9.43 -21.82
C ALA A 2 12.82 -8.14 -21.00
N LYS A 3 11.76 -7.74 -20.28
CA LYS A 3 11.82 -6.60 -19.36
C LYS A 3 12.84 -6.88 -18.25
N THR A 4 13.69 -5.91 -17.93
CA THR A 4 14.64 -6.03 -16.82
C THR A 4 13.88 -6.12 -15.50
N TYR A 5 14.52 -6.59 -14.42
CA TYR A 5 13.90 -6.59 -13.08
C TYR A 5 13.44 -5.17 -12.69
N GLN A 6 14.29 -4.17 -12.91
CA GLN A 6 14.01 -2.76 -12.64
C GLN A 6 12.77 -2.27 -13.38
N ASP A 7 12.56 -2.68 -14.64
CA ASP A 7 11.36 -2.33 -15.41
C ASP A 7 10.07 -2.91 -14.80
N ARG A 8 10.15 -4.04 -14.10
CA ARG A 8 9.00 -4.66 -13.44
C ARG A 8 8.68 -4.02 -12.10
N VAL A 9 9.71 -3.53 -11.39
CA VAL A 9 9.52 -2.92 -10.07
C VAL A 9 9.30 -1.41 -10.10
N LYS A 10 9.71 -0.74 -11.18
CA LYS A 10 9.49 0.69 -11.39
C LYS A 10 8.00 1.00 -11.49
N PHE A 11 7.58 2.05 -10.78
CA PHE A 11 6.21 2.55 -10.86
C PHE A 11 6.19 4.08 -10.96
N THR A 12 6.51 4.79 -9.87
CA THR A 12 6.53 6.26 -9.84
C THR A 12 7.63 6.78 -8.92
N PRO A 13 7.97 8.08 -8.93
CA PRO A 13 8.96 8.63 -8.00
C PRO A 13 8.59 8.51 -6.51
N TYR A 14 7.31 8.25 -6.19
CA TYR A 14 6.82 8.16 -4.82
C TYR A 14 6.55 6.72 -4.36
N ALA A 15 6.59 5.73 -5.26
CA ALA A 15 6.37 4.32 -4.92
C ALA A 15 6.97 3.37 -5.96
N ASN A 16 7.35 2.18 -5.52
CA ASN A 16 7.84 1.10 -6.36
C ASN A 16 7.17 -0.22 -5.96
N TRP A 17 7.04 -1.13 -6.89
CA TRP A 17 6.71 -2.51 -6.54
C TRP A 17 7.90 -3.15 -5.81
N LEU A 18 7.59 -4.00 -4.85
CA LEU A 18 8.54 -4.95 -4.28
C LEU A 18 8.31 -6.33 -4.88
N ILE A 19 7.05 -6.74 -4.94
CA ILE A 19 6.59 -7.92 -5.65
C ILE A 19 5.55 -7.43 -6.66
N PRO A 20 5.89 -7.40 -7.97
CA PRO A 20 4.97 -6.88 -8.99
C PRO A 20 3.59 -7.55 -8.91
N GLY A 21 2.55 -6.73 -8.86
CA GLY A 21 1.16 -7.19 -8.78
C GLY A 21 0.70 -7.68 -7.40
N HIS A 22 1.56 -7.63 -6.37
CA HIS A 22 1.22 -8.14 -5.02
C HIS A 22 1.54 -7.15 -3.91
N LEU A 23 2.74 -6.55 -3.91
CA LEU A 23 3.17 -5.63 -2.85
C LEU A 23 3.91 -4.42 -3.42
N MET A 24 3.36 -3.24 -3.17
CA MET A 24 3.94 -1.94 -3.48
C MET A 24 4.33 -1.22 -2.19
N VAL A 25 5.49 -0.53 -2.22
CA VAL A 25 6.01 0.27 -1.11
C VAL A 25 6.10 1.73 -1.55
N GLY A 26 5.58 2.65 -0.73
CA GLY A 26 5.48 4.05 -1.14
C GLY A 26 5.40 5.07 -0.02
N ARG A 27 5.42 6.33 -0.44
CA ARG A 27 5.14 7.51 0.39
C ARG A 27 3.67 7.58 0.78
N TYR A 28 3.32 8.52 1.64
CA TYR A 28 1.92 8.83 1.89
C TYR A 28 1.22 9.13 0.55
N PRO A 29 0.11 8.45 0.21
CA PRO A 29 -0.40 8.41 -1.16
C PRO A 29 -1.17 9.66 -1.57
N TYR A 30 -1.36 10.63 -0.66
CA TYR A 30 -2.20 11.81 -0.87
C TYR A 30 -1.52 13.07 -0.32
N VAL A 31 -2.30 14.10 0.02
CA VAL A 31 -1.77 15.38 0.46
C VAL A 31 -0.96 15.22 1.75
N GLU A 32 0.28 15.69 1.70
CA GLU A 32 1.21 15.73 2.81
C GLU A 32 2.13 16.97 2.72
N PRO A 33 2.72 17.43 3.85
CA PRO A 33 3.33 18.76 3.94
C PRO A 33 4.55 19.02 3.05
N SER A 34 5.30 17.99 2.65
CA SER A 34 6.64 18.15 2.08
C SER A 34 6.70 18.06 0.56
N ARG A 35 6.06 17.06 -0.04
CA ARG A 35 6.26 16.64 -1.44
C ARG A 35 4.94 16.68 -2.23
N CYS A 36 3.80 16.59 -1.55
CA CYS A 36 2.48 16.66 -2.18
C CYS A 36 1.50 17.61 -1.46
N PRO A 37 1.70 18.94 -1.52
CA PRO A 37 0.80 19.88 -0.84
C PRO A 37 -0.54 20.13 -1.55
N SER A 38 -0.68 19.71 -2.82
CA SER A 38 -1.87 19.97 -3.65
C SER A 38 -2.81 18.77 -3.69
N ARG A 39 -4.12 19.03 -3.54
CA ARG A 39 -5.17 18.01 -3.67
C ARG A 39 -5.20 17.35 -5.05
N ASP A 40 -5.04 18.13 -6.11
CA ASP A 40 -5.04 17.60 -7.48
C ASP A 40 -3.87 16.64 -7.72
N LYS A 41 -2.68 17.02 -7.21
CA LYS A 41 -1.51 16.14 -7.25
C LYS A 41 -1.75 14.89 -6.40
N GLY A 42 -2.33 15.02 -5.21
CA GLY A 42 -2.66 13.90 -4.35
C GLY A 42 -3.65 12.95 -5.01
N GLU A 43 -4.72 13.48 -5.60
CA GLU A 43 -5.73 12.66 -6.26
C GLU A 43 -5.14 11.90 -7.45
N ALA A 44 -4.30 12.57 -8.26
CA ALA A 44 -3.58 11.91 -9.34
C ALA A 44 -2.65 10.79 -8.84
N GLN A 45 -2.04 10.95 -7.66
CA GLN A 45 -1.21 9.89 -7.06
C GLN A 45 -2.05 8.69 -6.63
N VAL A 46 -3.12 8.92 -5.86
CA VAL A 46 -4.06 7.88 -5.44
C VAL A 46 -4.64 7.17 -6.66
N ARG A 47 -5.01 7.91 -7.71
CA ARG A 47 -5.56 7.36 -8.94
C ARG A 47 -4.63 6.36 -9.59
N LYS A 48 -3.36 6.73 -9.79
CA LYS A 48 -2.37 5.80 -10.34
C LYS A 48 -2.19 4.54 -9.49
N ILE A 49 -2.21 4.69 -8.16
CA ILE A 49 -2.07 3.56 -7.22
C ILE A 49 -3.26 2.61 -7.35
N VAL A 50 -4.48 3.15 -7.38
CA VAL A 50 -5.71 2.34 -7.54
C VAL A 50 -5.78 1.70 -8.94
N GLU A 51 -5.44 2.43 -10.00
CA GLU A 51 -5.37 1.91 -11.38
C GLU A 51 -4.35 0.77 -11.52
N ALA A 52 -3.26 0.81 -10.75
CA ALA A 52 -2.25 -0.24 -10.71
C ALA A 52 -2.74 -1.57 -10.08
N GLY A 53 -3.99 -1.62 -9.60
CA GLY A 53 -4.60 -2.85 -9.10
C GLY A 53 -4.66 -2.95 -7.58
N ILE A 54 -4.18 -1.95 -6.85
CA ILE A 54 -4.15 -1.97 -5.38
C ILE A 54 -5.57 -2.12 -4.83
N THR A 55 -5.72 -3.05 -3.88
CA THR A 55 -6.95 -3.33 -3.14
C THR A 55 -6.82 -3.02 -1.66
N THR A 56 -5.60 -3.05 -1.11
CA THR A 56 -5.38 -2.92 0.34
C THR A 56 -4.33 -1.87 0.61
N PHE A 57 -4.68 -0.83 1.37
CA PHE A 57 -3.75 0.20 1.83
C PHE A 57 -3.33 -0.10 3.27
N VAL A 58 -2.02 -0.12 3.53
CA VAL A 58 -1.45 -0.33 4.87
C VAL A 58 -0.65 0.90 5.26
N CYS A 59 -1.12 1.59 6.30
CA CYS A 59 -0.47 2.79 6.85
C CYS A 59 0.33 2.43 8.10
N LEU A 60 1.63 2.74 8.08
CA LEU A 60 2.55 2.48 9.19
C LEU A 60 2.83 3.72 10.06
N GLN A 61 2.10 4.83 9.87
CA GLN A 61 2.37 6.11 10.53
C GLN A 61 1.65 6.24 11.87
N GLU A 62 2.32 5.93 12.98
CA GLU A 62 1.76 6.10 14.33
C GLU A 62 1.31 7.53 14.62
N GLU A 63 2.04 8.52 14.10
CA GLU A 63 1.75 9.94 14.30
C GLU A 63 0.44 10.41 13.64
N LEU A 64 -0.23 9.54 12.88
CA LEU A 64 -1.50 9.83 12.22
C LEU A 64 -2.63 9.00 12.82
N PRO A 65 -3.85 9.54 12.93
CA PRO A 65 -5.02 8.71 13.16
C PRO A 65 -5.28 7.79 11.96
N SER A 66 -5.98 6.68 12.19
CA SER A 66 -6.51 5.84 11.12
C SER A 66 -7.39 6.66 10.18
N GLN A 67 -7.47 6.24 8.91
CA GLN A 67 -8.11 7.03 7.85
C GLN A 67 -9.60 7.32 8.09
N ASP A 68 -10.30 6.44 8.82
CA ASP A 68 -11.70 6.61 9.24
C ASP A 68 -11.87 7.60 10.40
N LYS A 69 -10.82 7.78 11.22
CA LYS A 69 -10.80 8.68 12.38
C LYS A 69 -10.19 10.05 12.08
N MET A 70 -9.51 10.19 10.95
CA MET A 70 -8.89 11.43 10.53
C MET A 70 -9.94 12.48 10.12
N LYS A 71 -9.82 13.69 10.65
CA LYS A 71 -10.73 14.80 10.32
C LYS A 71 -10.59 15.19 8.84
N ILE A 72 -11.66 15.77 8.27
CA ILE A 72 -11.68 16.26 6.88
C ILE A 72 -10.55 17.28 6.63
N GLY A 73 -10.22 18.12 7.63
CA GLY A 73 -9.11 19.07 7.57
C GLY A 73 -7.72 18.46 7.73
N GLY A 74 -7.62 17.13 7.88
CA GLY A 74 -6.37 16.42 8.06
C GLY A 74 -5.83 16.44 9.49
N HIS A 75 -4.61 15.93 9.63
CA HIS A 75 -3.81 15.92 10.85
C HIS A 75 -2.35 16.26 10.50
N ASN A 76 -1.76 17.30 11.12
CA ASN A 76 -0.38 17.74 10.85
C ASN A 76 -0.07 17.96 9.35
N GLY A 77 -1.05 18.46 8.60
CA GLY A 77 -0.95 18.70 7.15
C GLY A 77 -1.06 17.44 6.27
N PHE A 78 -1.31 16.27 6.85
CA PHE A 78 -1.72 15.07 6.14
C PHE A 78 -3.24 15.03 5.99
N MET A 79 -3.74 14.84 4.78
CA MET A 79 -5.18 14.73 4.53
C MET A 79 -5.62 13.28 4.39
N PRO A 80 -6.85 12.91 4.80
CA PRO A 80 -7.34 11.56 4.61
C PRO A 80 -7.57 11.27 3.12
N TYR A 81 -7.26 10.05 2.70
CA TYR A 81 -7.36 9.60 1.31
C TYR A 81 -8.36 8.47 1.11
N MET A 82 -8.91 7.87 2.17
CA MET A 82 -9.85 6.76 2.06
C MET A 82 -11.03 7.07 1.13
N SER A 83 -11.71 8.21 1.34
CA SER A 83 -12.87 8.59 0.52
C SER A 83 -12.51 8.85 -0.94
N VAL A 84 -11.34 9.46 -1.18
CA VAL A 84 -10.81 9.72 -2.52
C VAL A 84 -10.50 8.40 -3.23
N ALA A 85 -9.78 7.50 -2.58
CA ALA A 85 -9.44 6.19 -3.11
C ALA A 85 -10.68 5.35 -3.42
N LYS A 86 -11.67 5.31 -2.52
CA LYS A 86 -12.96 4.63 -2.74
C LYS A 86 -13.73 5.25 -3.91
N GLY A 87 -13.77 6.57 -4.01
CA GLY A 87 -14.41 7.27 -5.13
C GLY A 87 -13.76 6.94 -6.47
N ILE A 88 -12.42 6.92 -6.52
CA ILE A 88 -11.68 6.52 -7.72
C ILE A 88 -11.95 5.05 -8.06
N ALA A 89 -11.88 4.13 -7.10
CA ALA A 89 -12.14 2.71 -7.34
C ALA A 89 -13.57 2.47 -7.88
N ALA A 90 -14.56 3.18 -7.34
CA ALA A 90 -15.93 3.16 -7.86
C ALA A 90 -16.00 3.69 -9.30
N SER A 91 -15.28 4.77 -9.62
CA SER A 91 -15.25 5.33 -10.98
C SER A 91 -14.64 4.38 -12.03
N LEU A 92 -13.71 3.51 -11.63
CA LEU A 92 -13.06 2.55 -12.53
C LEU A 92 -13.91 1.30 -12.80
N THR A 93 -14.84 0.99 -11.91
CA THR A 93 -15.69 -0.22 -12.03
C THR A 93 -17.01 0.05 -12.73
N GLY A 94 -17.32 1.32 -13.03
CA GLY A 94 -18.57 1.75 -13.64
C GLY A 94 -19.78 1.53 -12.71
N PRO A 95 -20.90 2.22 -12.96
CA PRO A 95 -22.18 1.78 -12.41
C PRO A 95 -22.49 0.37 -12.95
N SER A 96 -23.08 -0.49 -12.12
CA SER A 96 -23.68 -1.72 -12.65
C SER A 96 -24.85 -1.34 -13.56
N GLU A 97 -25.24 -2.19 -14.51
CA GLU A 97 -26.44 -1.95 -15.36
C GLU A 97 -27.68 -1.58 -14.53
N THR A 98 -27.76 -2.12 -13.31
CA THR A 98 -28.85 -1.83 -12.36
C THR A 98 -28.78 -0.39 -11.83
N ALA A 99 -27.58 0.13 -11.56
CA ALA A 99 -27.37 1.49 -11.05
C ALA A 99 -27.63 2.56 -12.11
N GLU A 100 -27.26 2.31 -13.37
CA GLU A 100 -27.60 3.19 -14.50
C GLU A 100 -29.10 3.29 -14.70
N MET A 101 -29.78 2.13 -14.70
CA MET A 101 -31.23 2.03 -14.85
C MET A 101 -31.98 2.69 -13.69
N ASP A 102 -31.49 2.53 -12.45
CA ASP A 102 -32.06 3.20 -11.28
C ASP A 102 -31.84 4.72 -11.33
N GLY A 103 -30.73 5.21 -11.87
CA GLY A 103 -30.46 6.63 -12.08
C GLY A 103 -31.39 7.30 -13.09
N LEU A 104 -31.98 6.52 -14.01
CA LEU A 104 -32.99 7.01 -14.96
C LEU A 104 -34.39 7.09 -14.34
N ARG A 105 -34.66 6.38 -13.23
CA ARG A 105 -36.02 6.29 -12.64
C ARG A 105 -36.60 7.66 -12.31
N ASN A 106 -37.82 7.89 -12.79
CA ASN A 106 -38.68 8.97 -12.39
C ASN A 106 -40.14 8.46 -12.31
N PRO A 107 -41.08 9.22 -11.71
CA PRO A 107 -42.47 8.78 -11.56
C PRO A 107 -43.18 8.39 -12.87
N HIS A 108 -42.72 8.88 -14.02
CA HIS A 108 -43.33 8.62 -15.33
C HIS A 108 -42.83 7.33 -15.99
N ILE A 109 -41.57 6.95 -15.75
CA ILE A 109 -40.94 5.78 -16.37
C ILE A 109 -40.83 4.58 -15.43
N ASP A 110 -41.03 4.76 -14.12
CA ASP A 110 -40.86 3.70 -13.11
C ASP A 110 -41.73 2.45 -13.39
N LYS A 111 -42.94 2.66 -13.92
CA LYS A 111 -43.88 1.60 -14.31
C LYS A 111 -43.41 0.74 -15.50
N PHE A 112 -42.43 1.22 -16.27
CA PHE A 112 -41.86 0.53 -17.43
C PHE A 112 -40.49 -0.07 -17.15
N LEU A 113 -39.92 0.22 -15.98
CA LEU A 113 -38.62 -0.32 -15.57
C LEU A 113 -38.82 -1.60 -14.74
N PRO A 114 -37.89 -2.56 -14.81
CA PRO A 114 -37.87 -3.71 -13.92
C PRO A 114 -37.95 -3.29 -12.44
N PRO A 115 -38.45 -4.14 -11.53
CA PRO A 115 -38.46 -3.82 -10.10
C PRO A 115 -37.03 -3.55 -9.59
N LYS A 116 -36.89 -2.61 -8.64
CA LYS A 116 -35.60 -2.32 -7.99
C LYS A 116 -34.99 -3.60 -7.43
N ARG A 117 -33.83 -3.98 -7.94
CA ARG A 117 -32.99 -5.03 -7.36
C ARG A 117 -31.93 -4.36 -6.48
N LYS A 118 -31.54 -5.00 -5.37
CA LYS A 118 -30.33 -4.57 -4.65
C LYS A 118 -29.17 -4.59 -5.65
N GLU A 119 -28.40 -3.51 -5.69
CA GLU A 119 -27.20 -3.44 -6.52
C GLU A 119 -26.35 -4.70 -6.30
N ASP A 120 -26.04 -5.39 -7.39
CA ASP A 120 -25.03 -6.43 -7.37
C ASP A 120 -23.67 -5.74 -7.23
N THR A 121 -23.06 -5.86 -6.06
CA THR A 121 -21.70 -5.35 -5.79
C THR A 121 -20.62 -6.35 -6.19
N SER A 122 -20.98 -7.53 -6.68
CA SER A 122 -20.02 -8.51 -7.16
C SER A 122 -19.27 -7.94 -8.37
N GLY A 123 -17.96 -7.72 -8.21
CA GLY A 123 -17.11 -7.05 -9.21
C GLY A 123 -16.71 -5.61 -8.87
N ARG A 124 -17.30 -4.97 -7.85
CA ARG A 124 -16.76 -3.69 -7.34
C ARG A 124 -15.43 -3.96 -6.64
N ARG A 125 -14.38 -3.22 -7.03
CA ARG A 125 -13.07 -3.28 -6.38
C ARG A 125 -13.18 -2.70 -4.97
N GLN A 126 -13.45 -3.56 -3.99
CA GLN A 126 -13.55 -3.16 -2.59
C GLN A 126 -12.14 -2.86 -2.07
N LEU A 127 -11.96 -1.63 -1.56
CA LEU A 127 -10.70 -1.21 -0.97
C LEU A 127 -10.72 -1.43 0.56
N SER A 128 -9.66 -2.06 1.05
CA SER A 128 -9.38 -2.25 2.48
C SER A 128 -8.32 -1.25 2.95
N PHE A 129 -8.48 -0.77 4.18
CA PHE A 129 -7.56 0.21 4.78
C PHE A 129 -7.17 -0.31 6.15
N VAL A 130 -5.88 -0.58 6.31
CA VAL A 130 -5.26 -1.13 7.51
C VAL A 130 -4.39 -0.05 8.11
N PHE A 131 -4.54 0.14 9.42
CA PHE A 131 -3.71 1.02 10.21
C PHE A 131 -2.93 0.18 11.21
N ASP A 132 -1.65 -0.04 10.93
CA ASP A 132 -0.73 -0.81 11.78
C ASP A 132 0.46 0.08 12.14
N PRO A 133 0.29 0.94 13.15
CA PRO A 133 1.21 2.04 13.41
C PRO A 133 2.56 1.56 13.93
N ILE A 134 3.64 2.12 13.37
CA ILE A 134 4.99 1.97 13.88
C ILE A 134 5.49 3.38 14.22
N VAL A 135 6.01 3.53 15.44
CA VAL A 135 6.60 4.77 15.93
C VAL A 135 7.68 5.25 14.93
N ASP A 136 7.68 6.54 14.57
CA ASP A 136 8.59 7.03 13.55
C ASP A 136 10.07 6.87 13.96
N LEU A 137 10.91 6.47 13.00
CA LEU A 137 12.34 6.14 13.16
C LEU A 137 12.67 5.03 14.17
N ASN A 138 11.69 4.53 14.92
CA ASN A 138 11.85 3.40 15.82
C ASN A 138 11.61 2.08 15.09
N LEU A 139 12.13 1.02 15.71
CA LEU A 139 11.96 -0.34 15.28
C LEU A 139 10.65 -0.87 15.90
N PRO A 140 9.82 -1.61 15.15
CA PRO A 140 8.76 -2.37 15.79
C PRO A 140 9.40 -3.40 16.72
N ASP A 141 8.69 -3.80 17.77
CA ASP A 141 9.11 -4.97 18.53
C ASP A 141 9.01 -6.23 17.67
N LYS A 142 9.63 -7.31 18.13
CA LYS A 142 9.72 -8.56 17.38
C LYS A 142 8.35 -9.18 17.10
N ASP A 143 7.43 -9.12 18.08
CA ASP A 143 6.12 -9.74 17.97
C ASP A 143 5.24 -8.95 17.00
N GLN A 144 5.29 -7.62 17.06
CA GLN A 144 4.65 -6.72 16.11
C GLN A 144 5.20 -6.96 14.69
N MET A 145 6.52 -7.08 14.53
CA MET A 145 7.14 -7.37 13.24
C MET A 145 6.63 -8.70 12.64
N LEU A 146 6.61 -9.76 13.45
CA LEU A 146 6.13 -11.08 13.01
C LEU A 146 4.64 -11.02 12.64
N ALA A 147 3.82 -10.40 13.49
CA ALA A 147 2.38 -10.25 13.24
C ALA A 147 2.11 -9.50 11.92
N LEU A 148 2.82 -8.39 11.69
CA LEU A 148 2.65 -7.60 10.46
C LEU A 148 3.13 -8.36 9.21
N VAL A 149 4.24 -9.09 9.31
CA VAL A 149 4.71 -9.96 8.20
C VAL A 149 3.68 -11.05 7.88
N GLU A 150 3.15 -11.74 8.89
CA GLU A 150 2.12 -12.76 8.68
C GLU A 150 0.81 -12.16 8.13
N GLN A 151 0.42 -10.98 8.59
CA GLN A 151 -0.75 -10.28 8.06
C GLN A 151 -0.57 -9.91 6.58
N LEU A 152 0.60 -9.39 6.19
CA LEU A 152 0.91 -9.10 4.79
C LEU A 152 0.91 -10.36 3.92
N LYS A 153 1.41 -11.48 4.44
CA LYS A 153 1.34 -12.77 3.74
C LYS A 153 -0.12 -13.19 3.54
N GLY A 154 -0.94 -13.08 4.58
CA GLY A 154 -2.38 -13.38 4.52
C GLY A 154 -3.08 -12.57 3.43
N PHE A 155 -2.87 -11.25 3.38
CA PHE A 155 -3.44 -10.41 2.31
C PHE A 155 -3.06 -10.89 0.91
N ILE A 156 -1.78 -11.22 0.70
CA ILE A 156 -1.29 -11.67 -0.61
C ILE A 156 -1.84 -13.06 -0.97
N THR A 157 -1.93 -13.98 0.00
CA THR A 157 -2.55 -15.30 -0.18
C THR A 157 -4.04 -15.21 -0.50
N ASP A 158 -4.74 -14.23 0.07
CA ASP A 158 -6.14 -13.92 -0.22
C ASP A 158 -6.35 -13.21 -1.58
N GLY A 159 -5.29 -13.05 -2.37
CA GLY A 159 -5.33 -12.40 -3.69
C GLY A 159 -5.43 -10.87 -3.62
N GLN A 160 -5.19 -10.27 -2.47
CA GLN A 160 -5.16 -8.81 -2.33
C GLN A 160 -3.83 -8.24 -2.86
N VAL A 161 -3.91 -7.03 -3.39
CA VAL A 161 -2.75 -6.27 -3.87
C VAL A 161 -2.51 -5.10 -2.92
N VAL A 162 -1.37 -5.14 -2.23
CA VAL A 162 -1.09 -4.29 -1.08
C VAL A 162 -0.26 -3.06 -1.47
N TYR A 163 -0.69 -1.88 -1.03
CA TYR A 163 0.09 -0.66 -0.99
C TYR A 163 0.46 -0.33 0.45
N MET A 164 1.71 -0.62 0.83
CA MET A 164 2.23 -0.32 2.15
C MET A 164 3.00 1.00 2.13
N HIS A 165 2.69 1.88 3.07
CA HIS A 165 3.30 3.20 3.12
C HIS A 165 3.63 3.69 4.52
N CYS A 166 4.60 4.60 4.57
CA CYS A 166 4.81 5.52 5.68
C CYS A 166 4.86 6.95 5.11
N TRP A 167 5.48 7.92 5.79
CA TRP A 167 5.62 9.25 5.20
C TRP A 167 6.52 9.22 3.96
N GLY A 168 7.75 8.71 4.11
CA GLY A 168 8.76 8.70 3.06
C GLY A 168 8.82 7.45 2.18
N GLY A 169 8.16 6.37 2.62
CA GLY A 169 8.17 5.07 1.94
C GLY A 169 9.55 4.44 1.84
N ARG A 170 10.43 4.64 2.82
CA ARG A 170 11.83 4.16 2.80
C ARG A 170 12.35 3.72 4.17
N GLY A 171 11.91 4.37 5.26
CA GLY A 171 12.25 3.99 6.62
C GLY A 171 11.40 2.80 7.08
N ARG A 172 10.37 3.05 7.89
CA ARG A 172 9.40 2.04 8.39
C ARG A 172 8.95 1.05 7.31
N ALA A 173 8.43 1.58 6.19
CA ALA A 173 7.95 0.74 5.09
C ALA A 173 9.07 -0.09 4.43
N GLY A 174 10.29 0.44 4.35
CA GLY A 174 11.46 -0.29 3.87
C GLY A 174 11.88 -1.41 4.83
N THR A 175 11.84 -1.16 6.14
CA THR A 175 12.14 -2.15 7.18
C THR A 175 11.17 -3.34 7.12
N ILE A 176 9.86 -3.06 7.11
CA ILE A 176 8.84 -4.12 7.02
C ILE A 176 8.95 -4.87 5.70
N ALA A 177 9.15 -4.16 4.59
CA ALA A 177 9.33 -4.76 3.28
C ALA A 177 10.51 -5.73 3.24
N SER A 178 11.64 -5.38 3.86
CA SER A 178 12.81 -6.26 3.96
C SER A 178 12.51 -7.54 4.73
N CYS A 179 11.92 -7.41 5.93
CA CYS A 179 11.55 -8.56 6.77
C CYS A 179 10.54 -9.48 6.06
N PHE A 180 9.53 -8.89 5.43
CA PHE A 180 8.53 -9.61 4.64
C PHE A 180 9.17 -10.37 3.46
N LEU A 181 10.03 -9.72 2.68
CA LEU A 181 10.67 -10.32 1.52
C LEU A 181 11.59 -11.48 1.92
N ALA A 182 12.40 -11.29 2.96
CA ALA A 182 13.27 -12.34 3.47
C ALA A 182 12.48 -13.53 4.02
N SER A 183 11.35 -13.27 4.69
CA SER A 183 10.47 -14.32 5.20
C SER A 183 9.81 -15.14 4.09
N CYS A 184 9.40 -14.49 2.99
CA CYS A 184 8.74 -15.18 1.87
C CYS A 184 9.71 -15.98 0.99
N TYR A 185 10.92 -15.45 0.75
CA TYR A 185 11.86 -16.01 -0.22
C TYR A 185 13.11 -16.65 0.42
N HIS A 186 13.19 -16.67 1.76
CA HIS A 186 14.32 -17.21 2.52
C HIS A 186 15.66 -16.60 2.10
N LEU A 187 15.66 -15.29 1.88
CA LEU A 187 16.84 -14.56 1.43
C LEU A 187 17.81 -14.33 2.57
N THR A 188 19.09 -14.28 2.23
CA THR A 188 20.12 -13.74 3.12
C THR A 188 19.93 -12.24 3.34
N ALA A 189 20.61 -11.70 4.35
CA ALA A 189 20.55 -10.28 4.64
C ALA A 189 21.06 -9.41 3.48
N ASP A 190 22.13 -9.84 2.80
CA ASP A 190 22.72 -9.10 1.69
C ASP A 190 21.81 -9.13 0.46
N GLU A 191 21.26 -10.31 0.11
CA GLU A 191 20.29 -10.42 -0.99
C GLU A 191 19.03 -9.58 -0.74
N THR A 192 18.57 -9.53 0.51
CA THR A 192 17.42 -8.69 0.90
C THR A 192 17.75 -7.22 0.74
N ALA A 193 18.90 -6.78 1.25
CA ALA A 193 19.35 -5.40 1.14
C ALA A 193 19.47 -4.97 -0.34
N ASP A 194 20.08 -5.81 -1.17
CA ASP A 194 20.24 -5.53 -2.60
C ASP A 194 18.88 -5.43 -3.32
N ARG A 195 17.94 -6.35 -3.06
CA ARG A 195 16.62 -6.32 -3.71
C ARG A 195 15.79 -5.11 -3.29
N ILE A 196 15.82 -4.77 -2.01
CA ILE A 196 15.08 -3.62 -1.48
C ILE A 196 15.65 -2.33 -2.03
N GLN A 197 16.98 -2.19 -2.03
CA GLN A 197 17.64 -1.01 -2.57
C GLN A 197 17.42 -0.89 -4.08
N LEU A 198 17.55 -1.98 -4.84
CA LEU A 198 17.34 -1.99 -6.28
C LEU A 198 15.91 -1.58 -6.66
N ALA A 199 14.91 -2.03 -5.90
CA ALA A 199 13.52 -1.62 -6.12
C ALA A 199 13.31 -0.15 -5.73
N PHE A 200 13.87 0.30 -4.61
CA PHE A 200 13.78 1.68 -4.16
C PHE A 200 14.46 2.66 -5.13
N ASP A 201 15.62 2.31 -5.69
CA ASP A 201 16.39 3.15 -6.61
C ASP A 201 15.61 3.49 -7.87
N THR A 202 14.64 2.66 -8.28
CA THR A 202 13.75 2.99 -9.41
C THR A 202 12.92 4.25 -9.23
N ARG A 203 12.82 4.74 -7.98
CA ARG A 203 12.16 6.01 -7.63
C ARG A 203 13.03 7.24 -7.90
N ASN A 204 14.34 7.07 -8.13
CA ASN A 204 15.32 8.15 -8.26
C ASN A 204 15.28 9.16 -7.09
N ASP A 205 15.17 8.66 -5.86
CA ASP A 205 14.94 9.48 -4.65
C ASP A 205 16.23 10.09 -4.05
N GLY A 206 17.14 10.55 -4.92
CA GLY A 206 18.37 11.25 -4.54
C GLY A 206 19.45 10.37 -3.92
N GLY A 207 19.57 9.10 -4.33
CA GLY A 207 20.61 8.18 -3.83
C GLY A 207 20.47 7.78 -2.37
N ARG A 208 19.27 7.97 -1.78
CA ARG A 208 18.97 7.57 -0.40
C ARG A 208 18.91 6.05 -0.27
N ARG A 209 19.02 5.57 0.97
CA ARG A 209 18.91 4.14 1.29
C ARG A 209 17.53 3.76 1.80
N SER A 210 17.17 2.50 1.57
CA SER A 210 16.01 1.82 2.14
C SER A 210 16.46 0.45 2.67
N PRO A 211 16.28 0.12 3.96
CA PRO A 211 15.82 0.97 5.06
C PRO A 211 16.70 2.21 5.30
N GLU A 212 16.13 3.24 5.94
CA GLU A 212 16.70 4.59 6.03
C GLU A 212 17.87 4.68 7.02
N THR A 213 17.69 4.22 8.26
CA THR A 213 18.70 4.36 9.32
C THR A 213 19.61 3.13 9.44
N PRO A 214 20.83 3.27 10.00
CA PRO A 214 21.68 2.11 10.31
C PRO A 214 20.98 1.08 11.19
N ASP A 215 20.29 1.54 12.23
CA ASP A 215 19.58 0.70 13.20
C ASP A 215 18.47 -0.12 12.53
N GLN A 216 17.75 0.46 11.56
CA GLN A 216 16.76 -0.27 10.75
C GLN A 216 17.40 -1.39 9.92
N ARG A 217 18.58 -1.14 9.34
CA ARG A 217 19.30 -2.17 8.57
C ARG A 217 19.85 -3.26 9.47
N GLU A 218 20.36 -2.90 10.65
CA GLU A 218 20.83 -3.86 11.65
C GLU A 218 19.69 -4.72 12.19
N PHE A 219 18.55 -4.11 12.49
CA PHE A 219 17.34 -4.85 12.86
C PHE A 219 16.96 -5.89 11.81
N VAL A 220 16.92 -5.50 10.53
CA VAL A 220 16.61 -6.44 9.42
C VAL A 220 17.62 -7.59 9.39
N LYS A 221 18.92 -7.31 9.54
CA LYS A 221 19.97 -8.34 9.59
C LYS A 221 19.75 -9.33 10.74
N ASN A 222 19.43 -8.81 11.92
CA ASN A 222 19.18 -9.62 13.11
C ASN A 222 17.93 -10.50 12.91
N PHE A 223 16.84 -9.92 12.41
CA PHE A 223 15.60 -10.65 12.09
C PHE A 223 15.83 -11.81 11.11
N ILE A 224 16.59 -11.57 10.03
CA ILE A 224 16.91 -12.60 9.03
C ILE A 224 17.78 -13.71 9.63
N THR A 225 18.75 -13.33 10.47
CA THR A 225 19.62 -14.30 11.15
C THR A 225 18.81 -15.23 12.05
N GLU A 226 17.84 -14.68 12.80
CA GLU A 226 16.94 -15.47 13.64
C GLU A 226 16.01 -16.37 12.80
N LEU A 227 15.44 -15.86 11.70
CA LEU A 227 14.62 -16.64 10.78
C LEU A 227 15.37 -17.87 10.23
N ILE A 228 16.64 -17.69 9.85
CA ILE A 228 17.48 -18.79 9.33
C ILE A 228 17.75 -19.82 10.43
N LYS A 229 18.04 -19.37 11.67
CA LYS A 229 18.26 -20.27 12.81
C LYS A 229 17.02 -21.12 13.11
N MET A 230 15.84 -20.50 13.22
CA MET A 230 14.59 -21.20 13.49
C MET A 230 14.29 -22.27 12.44
N LYS A 231 14.61 -22.00 11.17
CA LYS A 231 14.43 -22.97 10.07
C LYS A 231 15.40 -24.15 10.14
N ASN A 232 16.63 -23.95 10.59
CA ASN A 232 17.61 -25.02 10.72
C ASN A 232 17.36 -25.92 11.94
N GLU A 233 16.57 -25.44 12.90
CA GLU A 233 16.18 -26.15 14.12
C GLU A 233 14.82 -26.88 13.99
N SER A 234 14.08 -26.65 12.89
CA SER A 234 12.77 -27.28 12.58
C SER A 234 12.90 -28.40 11.57
#